data_AF-A0A3C1YAC7-F1
#
_entry.id   AF-A0A3C1YAC7-F1
#
_cell.length_a   1.000
_cell.length_b   1.000
_cell.length_c   1.000
_cell.angle_alpha   90.00
_cell.angle_beta   90.00
_cell.angle_gamma   90.00
#
_symmetry.space_group_name_H-M   'P 1'
#
loop_
_entity.id
_entity.type
_entity.pdbx_description
1 polymer ?
#
loop_
_entity_poly.entity_id
_entity_poly.type
_entity_poly.pdbx_seq_one_letter_code
_entity_poly.pdbx_strand_id
1 'polypeptide(L)'
;LPAGISFFSFRSISYMVDLYRRRMEPCRSLADYLFFLTFFPPLLAGPVVRAADMLPQIRAGRPATRAMVSEGIFLVICGLVKKVIVADYLAGNFVDRIFDNPALYSGFENLMGVAGFTIQIYCDFSG
;
A
#
# COMPACT_ATOMS: atom_id res chain seq x y z
N LEU A 1 4.06 -17.80 0.90
CA LEU A 1 4.78 -16.78 1.67
C LEU A 1 3.76 -15.88 2.36
N PRO A 2 3.91 -15.57 3.67
CA PRO A 2 3.03 -14.61 4.33
C PRO A 2 2.98 -13.26 3.60
N ALA A 3 1.77 -12.72 3.42
CA ALA A 3 1.59 -11.41 2.80
C ALA A 3 2.26 -10.31 3.65
N GLY A 4 2.98 -9.38 3.02
CA GLY A 4 3.64 -8.26 3.70
C GLY A 4 5.08 -8.50 4.19
N ILE A 5 5.66 -9.69 4.00
CA ILE A 5 7.08 -9.96 4.39
C ILE A 5 8.07 -9.01 3.71
N SER A 6 7.81 -8.63 2.46
CA SER A 6 8.68 -7.70 1.73
C SER A 6 8.76 -6.35 2.44
N PHE A 7 7.61 -5.80 2.85
CA PHE A 7 7.55 -4.54 3.60
C PHE A 7 8.17 -4.65 4.98
N PHE A 8 7.93 -5.75 5.70
CA PHE A 8 8.57 -6.02 6.98
C PHE A 8 10.10 -6.02 6.87
N SER A 9 10.63 -6.70 5.84
CA SER A 9 12.06 -6.75 5.54
C SER A 9 12.60 -5.37 5.20
N PHE A 10 11.92 -4.61 4.33
CA PHE A 10 12.33 -3.24 3.98
C PHE A 10 12.36 -2.30 5.19
N ARG A 11 11.37 -2.38 6.08
CA ARG A 11 11.36 -1.59 7.33
C ARG A 11 12.51 -1.96 8.25
N SER A 12 12.77 -3.27 8.42
CA SER A 12 13.87 -3.77 9.23
C SER A 12 15.24 -3.33 8.69
N ILE A 13 15.44 -3.43 7.38
CA ILE A 13 16.65 -2.96 6.70
C ILE A 13 16.80 -1.44 6.84
N SER A 14 15.73 -0.68 6.58
CA SER A 14 15.76 0.79 6.72
C SER A 14 16.16 1.21 8.13
N TYR A 15 15.62 0.56 9.16
CA TYR A 15 15.97 0.82 10.55
C TYR A 15 17.46 0.53 10.83
N MET A 16 17.97 -0.64 10.41
CA MET A 16 19.39 -0.99 10.57
C MET A 16 20.32 0.00 9.85
N VAL A 17 19.96 0.42 8.63
CA VAL A 17 20.74 1.37 7.84
C VAL A 17 20.74 2.77 8.48
N ASP A 18 19.61 3.24 8.99
CA ASP A 18 19.52 4.55 9.63
C ASP A 18 20.30 4.59 10.96
N LEU A 19 20.32 3.48 11.71
CA LEU A 19 21.20 3.31 12.88
C LEU A 19 22.68 3.30 12.49
N TYR A 20 23.05 2.52 11.47
CA TYR A 20 24.42 2.46 10.98
C TYR A 20 24.93 3.84 10.53
N ARG A 21 24.07 4.63 9.88
CA ARG A 21 24.35 6.00 9.44
C ARG A 21 24.24 7.06 10.55
N ARG A 22 23.98 6.65 11.79
CA ARG A 22 23.79 7.54 12.96
C ARG A 22 22.74 8.64 12.72
N ARG A 23 21.72 8.35 11.91
CA ARG A 23 20.60 9.29 11.65
C ARG A 23 19.52 9.24 12.72
N MET A 24 19.53 8.19 13.53
CA MET A 24 18.58 7.99 14.62
C MET A 24 19.24 7.23 15.78
N GLU A 25 18.71 7.38 16.98
CA GLU A 25 19.10 6.57 18.13
C GLU A 25 18.36 5.22 18.14
N PRO A 26 18.98 4.15 18.67
CA PRO A 26 18.31 2.88 18.90
C PRO A 26 17.01 3.04 19.70
N CYS A 27 15.97 2.34 19.26
CA CYS A 27 14.71 2.31 19.99
C CYS A 27 14.92 1.60 21.34
N ARG A 28 14.61 2.29 22.45
CA ARG A 28 14.82 1.75 23.82
C ARG A 28 13.70 0.81 24.28
N SER A 29 12.53 0.90 23.65
CA SER A 29 11.35 0.09 23.95
C SER A 29 11.17 -0.96 22.85
N LEU A 30 11.15 -2.23 23.26
CA LEU A 30 10.85 -3.35 22.36
C LEU A 30 9.39 -3.31 21.89
N ALA A 31 8.47 -2.81 22.72
CA ALA A 31 7.07 -2.65 22.36
C ALA A 31 6.87 -1.62 21.23
N ASP A 32 7.54 -0.46 21.31
CA ASP A 32 7.47 0.58 20.26
C ASP A 32 8.04 0.06 18.94
N TYR A 33 9.12 -0.72 19.02
CA TYR A 33 9.77 -1.31 17.86
C TYR A 33 8.89 -2.39 17.21
N LEU A 34 8.30 -3.28 18.02
CA LEU A 34 7.34 -4.27 17.52
C LEU A 34 6.14 -3.58 16.88
N PHE A 35 5.58 -2.55 17.51
CA PHE A 35 4.46 -1.79 16.95
C PHE A 35 4.83 -1.17 15.58
N PHE A 36 6.01 -0.56 15.45
CA PHE A 36 6.50 -0.05 14.16
C PHE A 36 6.58 -1.14 13.08
N LEU A 37 7.10 -2.32 13.43
CA LEU A 37 7.24 -3.44 12.50
C LEU A 37 5.90 -4.06 12.11
N THR A 38 4.99 -4.25 13.07
CA THR A 38 3.71 -4.95 12.87
C THR A 38 2.54 -4.02 12.57
N PHE A 39 2.77 -2.71 12.44
CA PHE A 39 1.71 -1.77 12.09
C PHE A 39 1.11 -2.14 10.75
N PHE A 40 -0.14 -2.63 10.79
CA PHE A 40 -0.83 -3.27 9.68
C PHE A 40 -1.18 -2.34 8.50
N PRO A 41 -1.51 -1.04 8.68
CA PRO A 41 -2.03 -0.24 7.56
C PRO A 41 -1.08 -0.17 6.36
N PRO A 42 0.25 0.02 6.53
CA PRO A 42 1.17 -0.01 5.40
C PRO A 42 1.85 -1.37 5.18
N LEU A 43 1.45 -2.43 5.90
CA LEU A 43 2.19 -3.70 5.90
C LEU A 43 2.02 -4.50 4.61
N LEU A 44 0.84 -4.43 3.99
CA LEU A 44 0.51 -5.26 2.83
C LEU A 44 0.96 -4.63 1.50
N ALA A 45 0.72 -3.33 1.31
CA ALA A 45 1.08 -2.60 0.09
C ALA A 45 1.18 -1.07 0.29
N GLY A 46 1.33 -0.59 1.51
CA GLY A 46 1.38 0.85 1.78
C GLY A 46 2.75 1.47 1.53
N PRO A 47 2.89 2.79 1.71
CA PRO A 47 4.18 3.46 1.56
C PRO A 47 5.21 2.87 2.52
N VAL A 48 6.46 2.75 2.07
CA VAL A 48 7.58 2.29 2.91
C VAL A 48 7.94 3.40 3.89
N VAL A 49 7.33 3.36 5.08
CA VAL A 49 7.54 4.35 6.15
C VAL A 49 8.89 4.10 6.82
N ARG A 50 9.65 5.19 7.05
CA ARG A 50 10.93 5.13 7.77
C ARG A 50 10.71 5.17 9.28
N ALA A 51 11.58 4.47 10.00
CA ALA A 51 11.54 4.41 11.46
C ALA A 51 11.78 5.78 12.11
N ALA A 52 12.62 6.62 11.51
CA ALA A 52 12.91 7.97 11.98
C ALA A 52 11.66 8.87 12.02
N ASP A 53 10.71 8.68 11.11
CA ASP A 53 9.48 9.48 11.04
C ASP A 53 8.38 8.92 11.95
N MET A 54 8.29 7.59 12.05
CA MET A 54 7.18 6.91 12.72
C MET A 54 7.40 6.70 14.23
N LEU A 55 8.63 6.36 14.66
CA LEU A 55 8.92 6.12 16.08
C LEU A 55 8.67 7.34 16.98
N PRO A 56 9.04 8.58 16.59
CA PRO A 56 8.70 9.76 17.39
C PRO A 56 7.19 9.98 17.50
N GLN A 57 6.42 9.66 16.46
CA GLN A 57 4.96 9.82 16.48
C GLN A 57 4.29 8.80 17.40
N ILE A 58 4.77 7.55 17.41
CA ILE A 58 4.32 6.50 18.34
C ILE A 58 4.54 6.95 19.79
N ARG A 59 5.74 7.43 20.11
CA ARG A 59 6.09 7.90 21.46
C ARG A 59 5.33 9.16 21.89
N ALA A 60 5.04 10.05 20.95
CA ALA A 60 4.30 11.28 21.23
C ALA A 60 2.81 11.03 21.53
N GLY A 61 2.25 9.87 21.15
CA GLY A 61 0.88 9.49 21.50
C GLY A 61 -0.18 10.50 21.08
N ARG A 62 0.00 11.19 19.94
CA ARG A 62 -0.88 12.31 19.55
C ARG A 62 -2.31 11.81 19.27
N PRO A 63 -3.34 12.40 19.92
CA PRO A 63 -4.72 12.02 19.67
C PRO A 63 -5.16 12.42 18.26
N ALA A 64 -6.04 11.61 17.66
CA ALA A 64 -6.62 11.91 16.37
C ALA A 64 -7.56 13.14 16.47
N THR A 65 -7.37 14.11 15.60
CA THR A 65 -8.28 15.27 15.50
C THR A 65 -9.48 14.94 14.62
N ARG A 66 -10.59 15.66 14.79
CA ARG A 66 -11.78 15.48 13.95
C ARG A 66 -11.46 15.64 12.46
N ALA A 67 -10.58 16.58 12.11
CA ALA A 67 -10.15 16.81 10.73
C ALA A 67 -9.42 15.59 10.13
N MET A 68 -8.50 14.98 10.89
CA MET A 68 -7.79 13.77 10.46
C MET A 68 -8.75 12.58 10.26
N VAL A 69 -9.75 12.45 11.14
CA VAL A 69 -10.75 11.38 11.01
C VAL A 69 -11.63 11.59 9.77
N SER A 70 -12.09 12.83 9.51
CA SER A 70 -12.88 13.12 8.31
C SER A 70 -12.10 12.91 7.02
N GLU A 71 -10.82 13.31 6.99
CA GLU A 71 -9.94 13.08 5.85
C GLU A 71 -9.68 11.58 5.63
N GLY A 72 -9.43 10.83 6.71
CA GLY A 72 -9.27 9.38 6.64
C GLY A 72 -10.51 8.66 6.09
N ILE A 73 -11.71 9.05 6.54
CA ILE A 73 -12.96 8.49 6.01
C ILE A 73 -13.14 8.84 4.52
N PHE A 74 -12.85 10.09 4.14
CA PHE A 74 -12.92 10.52 2.75
C PHE A 74 -11.97 9.71 1.86
N LEU A 75 -10.73 9.52 2.28
CA LEU A 75 -9.74 8.71 1.56
C LEU A 75 -10.18 7.24 1.45
N VAL A 76 -10.73 6.66 2.50
CA VAL A 76 -11.27 5.29 2.48
C VAL A 76 -12.42 5.15 1.48
N ILE A 77 -13.35 6.10 1.46
CA ILE A 77 -14.48 6.09 0.50
C ILE A 77 -13.97 6.24 -0.93
N CYS A 78 -13.08 7.20 -1.19
CA CYS A 78 -12.46 7.37 -2.50
C CYS A 78 -11.70 6.11 -2.95
N GLY A 79 -11.00 5.45 -2.03
CA GLY A 79 -10.29 4.21 -2.29
C GLY A 79 -11.21 3.06 -2.67
N LEU A 80 -12.28 2.88 -1.91
CA LEU A 80 -13.32 1.89 -2.19
C LEU A 80 -13.97 2.11 -3.56
N VAL A 81 -14.24 3.36 -3.93
CA VAL A 81 -14.79 3.69 -5.25
C VAL A 81 -13.82 3.29 -6.37
N LYS A 82 -12.53 3.66 -6.27
CA LYS A 82 -11.54 3.28 -7.29
C LYS A 82 -11.38 1.78 -7.41
N LYS A 83 -11.28 1.07 -6.28
CA LYS A 83 -11.08 -0.38 -6.26
C LYS A 83 -12.30 -1.13 -6.80
N VAL A 84 -13.46 -0.91 -6.18
CA VAL A 84 -14.66 -1.72 -6.47
C VAL A 84 -15.32 -1.29 -7.78
N ILE A 85 -15.43 0.01 -8.03
CA ILE A 85 -16.21 0.51 -9.19
C ILE A 85 -15.35 0.54 -10.45
N VAL A 86 -14.06 0.88 -10.35
CA VAL A 86 -13.19 1.00 -11.52
C VAL A 86 -12.37 -0.26 -11.72
N ALA A 87 -11.54 -0.65 -10.74
CA ALA A 87 -10.60 -1.76 -10.93
C ALA A 87 -11.33 -3.10 -11.09
N ASP A 88 -12.19 -3.48 -10.14
CA ASP A 88 -12.89 -4.78 -10.15
C ASP A 88 -13.87 -4.89 -11.33
N TYR A 89 -14.55 -3.79 -11.69
CA TYR A 89 -15.45 -3.77 -12.85
C TYR A 89 -14.68 -3.95 -14.16
N LEU A 90 -13.55 -3.25 -14.32
CA LEU A 90 -12.72 -3.33 -15.53
C LEU A 90 -12.04 -4.69 -15.66
N ALA A 91 -11.62 -5.27 -14.53
CA ALA A 91 -11.09 -6.63 -14.45
C ALA A 91 -12.11 -7.65 -14.99
N GLY A 92 -13.25 -7.77 -14.32
CA GLY A 92 -14.22 -8.84 -14.60
C GLY A 92 -14.98 -8.69 -15.91
N ASN A 93 -15.13 -7.47 -16.44
CA ASN A 93 -15.90 -7.25 -17.67
C ASN A 93 -15.07 -7.14 -18.93
N PHE A 94 -13.77 -6.86 -18.82
CA PHE A 94 -12.95 -6.56 -19.99
C PHE A 94 -11.58 -7.24 -19.93
N VAL A 95 -10.77 -6.92 -18.91
CA VAL A 95 -9.37 -7.35 -18.87
C VAL A 95 -9.27 -8.87 -18.75
N ASP A 96 -9.94 -9.48 -17.77
CA ASP A 96 -9.83 -10.92 -17.52
C ASP A 96 -10.27 -11.74 -18.75
N ARG A 97 -11.33 -11.30 -19.43
CA ARG A 97 -11.85 -11.96 -20.65
C ARG A 97 -10.85 -11.98 -21.79
N ILE A 98 -10.08 -10.90 -21.97
CA ILE A 98 -9.06 -10.78 -23.00
C ILE A 98 -7.81 -11.60 -22.62
N PHE A 99 -7.39 -11.53 -21.36
CA PHE A 99 -6.20 -12.25 -20.88
C PHE A 99 -6.40 -13.77 -20.76
N ASP A 100 -7.62 -14.25 -20.51
CA ASP A 100 -7.93 -15.68 -20.44
C ASP A 100 -7.83 -16.36 -21.82
N ASN A 101 -8.26 -15.67 -22.90
CA ASN A 101 -8.25 -16.23 -24.26
C ASN A 101 -7.85 -15.19 -25.32
N PRO A 102 -6.60 -14.71 -25.32
CA PRO A 102 -6.17 -13.60 -26.19
C PRO A 102 -6.23 -13.94 -27.69
N ALA A 103 -6.17 -15.24 -28.05
CA ALA A 103 -6.23 -15.70 -29.43
C ALA A 103 -7.63 -15.56 -30.07
N LEU A 104 -8.69 -15.37 -29.27
CA LEU A 104 -10.04 -15.15 -29.76
C LEU A 104 -10.32 -13.68 -30.12
N TYR A 105 -9.42 -12.77 -29.73
CA TYR A 105 -9.56 -11.33 -29.92
C TYR A 105 -8.57 -10.81 -30.95
N SER A 106 -8.95 -9.72 -31.60
CA SER A 106 -8.09 -8.99 -32.54
C SER A 106 -6.87 -8.37 -31.83
N GLY A 107 -5.83 -8.04 -32.60
CA GLY A 107 -4.65 -7.35 -32.06
C GLY A 107 -4.97 -6.00 -31.40
N PHE A 108 -6.00 -5.31 -31.90
CA PHE A 108 -6.47 -4.06 -31.31
C PHE A 108 -7.14 -4.28 -29.94
N GLU A 109 -7.99 -5.30 -29.82
CA GLU A 109 -8.63 -5.65 -28.55
C GLU A 109 -7.60 -6.09 -27.50
N ASN A 110 -6.59 -6.87 -27.90
CA ASN A 110 -5.48 -7.24 -27.02
C ASN A 110 -4.70 -6.02 -26.52
N LEU A 111 -4.43 -5.05 -27.40
CA LEU A 111 -3.79 -3.78 -26.99
C LEU A 111 -4.65 -3.01 -26.00
N MET A 112 -5.97 -2.98 -26.22
CA MET A 112 -6.90 -2.35 -25.29
C MET A 112 -6.99 -3.10 -23.97
N GLY A 113 -6.90 -4.43 -23.96
CA GLY A 113 -6.78 -5.23 -22.74
C GLY A 113 -5.57 -4.83 -21.90
N VAL A 114 -4.40 -4.62 -22.52
CA VAL A 114 -3.19 -4.14 -21.83
C VAL A 114 -3.38 -2.73 -21.24
N ALA A 115 -4.00 -1.81 -22.00
CA ALA A 115 -4.32 -0.48 -21.50
C ALA A 115 -5.32 -0.53 -20.33
N GLY A 116 -6.34 -1.40 -20.44
CA GLY A 116 -7.31 -1.64 -19.38
C GLY A 116 -6.66 -2.20 -18.11
N PHE A 117 -5.76 -3.16 -18.25
CA PHE A 117 -5.00 -3.71 -17.14
C PHE A 117 -4.13 -2.65 -16.43
N THR A 118 -3.57 -1.71 -17.19
CA THR A 118 -2.79 -0.59 -16.63
C THR A 118 -3.67 0.30 -15.74
N ILE A 119 -4.89 0.61 -16.19
CA ILE A 119 -5.87 1.38 -15.41
C ILE A 119 -6.32 0.59 -14.18
N GLN A 120 -6.59 -0.70 -14.33
CA GLN A 120 -6.97 -1.60 -13.24
C GLN A 120 -5.90 -1.59 -12.14
N ILE A 121 -4.64 -1.85 -12.47
CA ILE A 121 -3.53 -1.83 -11.50
C ILE A 121 -3.42 -0.46 -10.83
N TYR A 122 -3.50 0.63 -11.59
CA TYR A 122 -3.42 1.98 -11.01
C TYR A 122 -4.54 2.22 -10.00
N CYS A 123 -5.78 1.85 -10.31
CA CYS A 123 -6.92 2.03 -9.43
C CYS A 123 -6.87 1.09 -8.21
N ASP A 124 -6.31 -0.11 -8.34
CA ASP A 124 -6.17 -1.06 -7.22
C ASP A 124 -5.06 -0.65 -6.24
N PHE A 125 -3.97 -0.02 -6.71
CA PHE A 125 -2.89 0.47 -5.84
C PHE A 125 -3.09 1.90 -5.32
N SER A 126 -3.84 2.75 -6.03
CA SER A 126 -4.08 4.16 -5.64
C SER A 126 -5.39 4.38 -4.89
N GLY A 127 -6.19 3.34 -4.74
CA GLY A 127 -7.37 3.33 -3.88
C GLY A 127 -7.02 2.84 -2.49
#